data_AF-A0A310SG15-F1
#
_entry.id   AF-A0A310SG15-F1
#
_cell.length_a   1.000
_cell.length_b   1.000
_cell.length_c   1.000
_cell.angle_alpha   90.00
_cell.angle_beta   90.00
_cell.angle_gamma   90.00
#
_symmetry.space_group_name_H-M   'P 1'
#
loop_
_entity.id
_entity.type
_entity.pdbx_description
1 polymer ?
#
loop_
_entity_poly.entity_id
_entity_poly.type
_entity_poly.pdbx_seq_one_letter_code
_entity_poly.pdbx_strand_id
1 'polypeptide(L)'
;MILIKLQMPRKQFLDYKWNERITQMVMERREVDHIMSWLSTLGGAFSALGEEFQHCAEMAGKISIKQFELALRLRDPLLVARCKLYTALSLIQQGQLKMPIKIVRCIYKLSISQNDIRLQNMCQGIWTKLKYCYKVQKK
;
A
#
# COMPACT_ATOMS: atom_id res chain seq x y z
N MET A 1 19.13 58.23 4.39
CA MET A 1 18.35 57.03 4.79
C MET A 1 17.19 56.89 3.81
N ILE A 2 17.21 55.87 2.95
CA ILE A 2 16.13 55.66 1.96
C ILE A 2 15.07 54.78 2.61
N LEU A 3 13.83 55.27 2.64
CA LEU A 3 12.70 54.58 3.25
C LEU A 3 11.80 54.03 2.13
N ILE A 4 11.85 52.72 1.89
CA ILE A 4 11.01 52.05 0.90
C ILE A 4 9.73 51.58 1.60
N LYS A 5 8.58 52.14 1.19
CA LYS A 5 7.25 51.68 1.63
C LYS A 5 6.72 50.65 0.64
N LEU A 6 6.67 49.38 1.05
CA LEU A 6 5.97 48.35 0.31
C LEU A 6 4.46 48.61 0.39
N GLN A 7 3.79 48.62 -0.77
CA GLN A 7 2.32 48.68 -0.86
C GLN A 7 1.80 47.47 -1.61
N MET A 8 0.65 46.94 -1.18
CA MET A 8 -0.03 45.87 -1.91
C MET A 8 -0.45 46.39 -3.30
N PRO A 9 -0.18 45.63 -4.37
CA PRO A 9 -0.56 46.03 -5.72
C PRO A 9 -2.09 46.03 -5.86
N ARG A 10 -2.62 47.01 -6.61
CA ARG A 10 -4.07 47.15 -6.84
C ARG A 10 -4.70 45.98 -7.62
N LYS A 11 -3.89 45.23 -8.37
CA LYS A 11 -4.29 44.00 -9.05
C LYS A 11 -3.38 42.88 -8.58
N GLN A 12 -3.99 41.88 -7.95
CA GLN A 12 -3.31 40.72 -7.42
C GLN A 12 -3.48 39.55 -8.38
N PHE A 13 -2.38 39.08 -8.97
CA PHE A 13 -2.38 37.96 -9.91
C PHE A 13 -2.33 36.59 -9.22
N LEU A 14 -2.34 36.56 -7.88
CA LEU A 14 -2.33 35.32 -7.11
C LEU A 14 -3.71 34.66 -7.16
N ASP A 15 -3.75 33.45 -7.69
CA ASP A 15 -4.96 32.65 -7.74
C ASP A 15 -5.22 31.96 -6.41
N TYR A 16 -5.91 32.68 -5.53
CA TYR A 16 -6.28 32.19 -4.21
C TYR A 16 -7.16 30.94 -4.24
N LYS A 17 -8.04 30.81 -5.25
CA LYS A 17 -8.95 29.67 -5.37
C LYS A 17 -8.18 28.40 -5.70
N TRP A 18 -7.23 28.49 -6.63
CA TRP A 18 -6.35 27.37 -6.93
C TRP A 18 -5.37 27.08 -5.79
N ASN A 19 -4.86 28.10 -5.09
CA ASN A 19 -4.02 27.90 -3.92
C ASN A 19 -4.75 27.12 -2.82
N GLU A 20 -6.00 27.45 -2.53
CA GLU A 20 -6.83 26.72 -1.56
C GLU A 20 -7.06 25.26 -1.98
N ARG A 21 -7.43 25.03 -3.26
CA ARG A 21 -7.60 23.67 -3.80
C ARG A 21 -6.33 22.83 -3.72
N ILE A 22 -5.19 23.41 -4.11
CA ILE A 22 -3.90 22.72 -4.04
C ILE A 22 -3.54 22.42 -2.59
N THR A 23 -3.73 23.37 -1.68
CA THR A 23 -3.47 23.18 -0.25
C THR A 23 -4.29 22.00 0.29
N GLN A 24 -5.59 21.94 -0.02
CA GLN A 24 -6.43 20.83 0.39
C GLN A 24 -5.94 19.48 -0.17
N MET A 25 -5.65 19.40 -1.48
CA MET A 25 -5.16 18.17 -2.10
C MET A 25 -3.81 17.71 -1.50
N VAL A 26 -2.91 18.64 -1.19
CA VAL A 26 -1.61 18.34 -0.57
C VAL A 26 -1.81 17.81 0.86
N MET A 27 -2.69 18.43 1.64
CA MET A 27 -3.00 17.96 2.99
C MET A 27 -3.64 16.57 2.97
N GLU A 28 -4.63 16.34 2.10
CA GLU A 28 -5.24 15.02 1.92
C GLU A 28 -4.20 13.97 1.52
N ARG A 29 -3.30 14.30 0.59
CA ARG A 29 -2.21 13.39 0.18
C ARG A 29 -1.29 13.06 1.35
N ARG A 30 -0.87 14.07 2.12
CA ARG A 30 0.01 13.90 3.29
C ARG A 30 -0.61 12.99 4.34
N GLU A 31 -1.89 13.18 4.65
CA GLU A 31 -2.59 12.36 5.64
C GLU A 31 -2.71 10.91 5.17
N VAL A 32 -3.02 10.69 3.89
CA VAL A 32 -3.08 9.34 3.32
C VAL A 32 -1.72 8.66 3.37
N ASP A 33 -0.64 9.35 3.00
CA ASP A 33 0.72 8.81 3.04
C ASP A 33 1.15 8.49 4.49
N HIS A 34 0.78 9.35 5.45
CA HIS A 34 1.02 9.11 6.88
C HIS A 34 0.30 7.86 7.37
N ILE A 35 -1.01 7.75 7.12
CA ILE A 35 -1.81 6.57 7.52
C ILE A 35 -1.25 5.30 6.86
N MET A 36 -0.86 5.37 5.58
CA MET A 36 -0.27 4.23 4.87
C MET A 36 1.02 3.73 5.55
N SER A 37 1.88 4.65 6.00
CA SER A 37 3.11 4.32 6.75
C SER A 37 2.82 3.58 8.07
N TRP A 38 1.84 4.07 8.84
CA TRP A 38 1.40 3.39 10.08
C TRP A 38 0.83 2.01 9.80
N LEU A 39 -0.05 1.88 8.81
CA LEU A 39 -0.63 0.59 8.43
C LEU A 39 0.42 -0.38 7.90
N SER A 40 1.45 0.08 7.19
CA SER A 40 2.55 -0.78 6.74
C SER A 40 3.38 -1.32 7.90
N THR A 41 3.65 -0.49 8.90
CA THR A 41 4.36 -0.92 10.11
C THR A 41 3.54 -1.94 10.91
N LEU A 42 2.28 -1.62 11.20
CA LEU A 42 1.38 -2.52 11.95
C LEU A 42 1.08 -3.81 11.16
N GLY A 43 0.81 -3.69 9.86
CA GLY A 43 0.54 -4.84 9.00
C GLY A 43 1.73 -5.79 8.90
N GLY A 44 2.95 -5.25 8.84
CA GLY A 44 4.17 -6.04 8.90
C GLY A 44 4.31 -6.80 10.22
N ALA A 45 4.08 -6.14 11.35
CA ALA A 45 4.13 -6.75 12.67
C ALA A 45 3.08 -7.88 12.85
N PHE A 46 1.82 -7.61 12.51
CA PHE A 46 0.76 -8.63 12.56
C PHE A 46 1.00 -9.78 11.57
N SER A 47 1.53 -9.50 10.39
CA SER A 47 1.87 -10.56 9.43
C SER A 47 3.01 -11.44 9.94
N ALA A 48 4.03 -10.88 10.59
CA ALA A 48 5.11 -11.67 11.19
C ALA A 48 4.57 -12.61 12.29
N LEU A 49 3.67 -12.13 13.13
CA LEU A 49 3.01 -12.93 14.18
C LEU A 49 1.95 -13.89 13.63
N GLY A 50 1.44 -13.65 12.43
CA GLY A 50 0.37 -14.43 11.79
C GLY A 50 0.74 -15.88 11.48
N GLU A 51 2.03 -16.23 11.55
CA GLU A 51 2.49 -17.61 11.40
C GLU A 51 2.19 -18.49 12.62
N GLU A 52 2.18 -17.88 13.80
CA GLU A 52 1.93 -18.57 15.08
C GLU A 52 0.50 -18.33 15.56
N PHE A 53 -0.03 -17.13 15.30
CA PHE A 53 -1.31 -16.69 15.84
C PHE A 53 -2.31 -16.36 14.72
N GLN A 54 -3.33 -17.21 14.58
CA GLN A 54 -4.38 -17.05 13.56
C GLN A 54 -5.04 -15.65 13.59
N HIS A 55 -5.33 -15.12 14.79
CA HIS A 55 -5.95 -13.80 14.94
C HIS A 55 -5.06 -12.67 14.39
N CYS A 56 -3.74 -12.82 14.45
CA CYS A 56 -2.79 -11.87 13.86
C CYS A 56 -2.82 -11.93 12.33
N ALA A 57 -2.92 -13.13 11.75
CA ALA A 57 -3.09 -13.29 10.30
C ALA A 57 -4.40 -12.66 9.79
N GLU A 58 -5.49 -12.80 10.54
CA GLU A 58 -6.76 -12.12 10.24
C GLU A 58 -6.63 -10.60 10.33
N MET A 59 -5.96 -10.09 11.36
CA MET A 59 -5.73 -8.66 11.53
C MET A 59 -4.86 -8.08 10.41
N ALA A 60 -3.78 -8.77 10.04
CA ALA A 60 -2.95 -8.41 8.89
C ALA A 60 -3.77 -8.34 7.60
N GLY A 61 -4.71 -9.28 7.41
CA GLY A 61 -5.66 -9.26 6.31
C GLY A 61 -6.55 -8.02 6.32
N LYS A 62 -7.17 -7.68 7.45
CA LYS A 62 -7.99 -6.46 7.60
C LYS A 62 -7.19 -5.18 7.31
N ILE A 63 -5.97 -5.10 7.84
CA ILE A 63 -5.06 -3.97 7.59
C ILE A 63 -4.73 -3.86 6.09
N SER A 64 -4.43 -4.99 5.43
CA SER A 64 -4.10 -4.99 3.99
C SER A 64 -5.25 -4.49 3.11
N ILE A 65 -6.51 -4.74 3.50
CA ILE A 65 -7.69 -4.21 2.81
C ILE A 65 -7.77 -2.68 2.97
N LYS A 66 -7.49 -2.16 4.18
CA LYS A 66 -7.43 -0.71 4.41
C LYS A 66 -6.30 -0.04 3.63
N GLN A 67 -5.14 -0.67 3.57
CA GLN A 67 -4.05 -0.22 2.72
C GLN A 67 -4.45 -0.19 1.23
N PHE A 68 -5.18 -1.20 0.77
CA PHE A 68 -5.68 -1.27 -0.60
C PHE A 68 -6.66 -0.12 -0.92
N GLU A 69 -7.62 0.16 -0.02
CA GLU A 69 -8.56 1.27 -0.15
C GLU A 69 -7.80 2.61 -0.27
N LEU A 70 -6.76 2.84 0.55
CA LEU A 70 -5.93 4.04 0.48
C LEU A 70 -5.10 4.09 -0.80
N ALA A 71 -4.51 2.97 -1.23
CA ALA A 71 -3.72 2.90 -2.45
C ALA A 71 -4.54 3.26 -3.70
N LEU A 72 -5.82 2.86 -3.75
CA LEU A 72 -6.75 3.27 -4.80
C LEU A 72 -6.99 4.79 -4.79
N ARG A 73 -7.13 5.41 -3.62
CA ARG A 73 -7.26 6.88 -3.50
C ARG A 73 -6.01 7.61 -3.98
N LEU A 74 -4.83 7.07 -3.71
CA LEU A 74 -3.54 7.60 -4.17
C LEU A 74 -3.32 7.44 -5.68
N ARG A 75 -4.14 6.61 -6.35
CA ARG A 75 -4.01 6.23 -7.76
C ARG A 75 -2.61 5.67 -8.09
N ASP A 76 -2.00 4.96 -7.14
CA ASP A 76 -0.71 4.30 -7.32
C ASP A 76 -0.92 2.81 -7.65
N PRO A 77 -0.77 2.40 -8.94
CA PRO A 77 -1.01 1.02 -9.35
C PRO A 77 -0.02 0.03 -8.76
N LEU A 78 1.22 0.45 -8.49
CA LEU A 78 2.24 -0.40 -7.88
C LEU A 78 1.92 -0.64 -6.41
N LEU A 79 1.49 0.40 -5.70
CA LEU A 79 1.04 0.28 -4.32
C LEU A 79 -0.18 -0.64 -4.19
N VAL A 80 -1.15 -0.48 -5.09
CA VAL A 80 -2.33 -1.36 -5.19
C VAL A 80 -1.91 -2.83 -5.35
N ALA A 81 -0.92 -3.09 -6.19
CA ALA A 81 -0.39 -4.44 -6.36
C ALA A 81 0.31 -4.97 -5.10
N ARG A 82 1.09 -4.15 -4.39
CA ARG A 82 1.69 -4.55 -3.10
C ARG A 82 0.62 -4.90 -2.06
N CYS A 83 -0.43 -4.09 -1.93
CA CYS A 83 -1.52 -4.35 -1.00
C CYS A 83 -2.22 -5.69 -1.28
N LYS A 84 -2.47 -6.01 -2.56
CA LYS A 84 -3.01 -7.31 -2.96
C LYS A 84 -2.08 -8.47 -2.57
N LEU A 85 -0.76 -8.29 -2.66
CA LEU A 85 0.22 -9.29 -2.20
C LEU A 85 0.18 -9.45 -0.67
N TYR A 86 0.01 -8.37 0.09
CA TYR A 86 -0.17 -8.45 1.55
C TYR A 86 -1.42 -9.24 1.92
N THR A 87 -2.55 -9.01 1.22
CA THR A 87 -3.77 -9.81 1.39
C THR A 87 -3.54 -11.27 1.02
N ALA A 88 -2.80 -11.54 -0.07
CA ALA A 88 -2.48 -12.91 -0.46
C ALA A 88 -1.66 -13.63 0.63
N LEU A 89 -0.71 -12.94 1.26
CA LEU A 89 0.09 -13.49 2.36
C LEU A 89 -0.79 -13.79 3.59
N SER A 90 -1.66 -12.87 4.00
CA SER A 90 -2.55 -13.11 5.14
C SER A 90 -3.49 -14.29 4.91
N LEU A 91 -3.98 -14.46 3.67
CA LEU A 91 -4.81 -15.61 3.30
C LEU A 91 -4.03 -16.93 3.40
N ILE A 92 -2.76 -16.95 2.98
CA ILE A 92 -1.90 -18.14 3.11
C ILE A 92 -1.70 -18.49 4.58
N GLN A 93 -1.44 -17.49 5.42
CA GLN A 93 -1.28 -17.66 6.87
C GLN A 93 -2.54 -18.24 7.52
N GLN A 94 -3.72 -17.85 7.03
CA GLN A 94 -5.01 -18.41 7.46
C GLN A 94 -5.33 -19.79 6.83
N GLY A 95 -4.41 -20.39 6.07
CA GLY A 95 -4.59 -21.69 5.42
C GLY A 95 -5.39 -21.66 4.11
N GLN A 96 -5.78 -20.49 3.61
CA GLN A 96 -6.54 -20.34 2.37
C GLN A 96 -5.62 -20.22 1.14
N LEU A 97 -5.41 -21.32 0.43
CA LEU A 97 -4.36 -21.36 -0.61
C LEU A 97 -4.84 -21.14 -2.05
N LYS A 98 -6.15 -21.19 -2.32
CA LYS A 98 -6.69 -21.11 -3.70
C LYS A 98 -6.62 -19.70 -4.29
N MET A 99 -7.07 -18.70 -3.54
CA MET A 99 -7.12 -17.30 -4.00
C MET A 99 -5.72 -16.67 -4.14
N PRO A 100 -4.78 -16.87 -3.20
CA PRO A 100 -3.42 -16.33 -3.31
C PRO A 100 -2.68 -16.74 -4.59
N ILE A 101 -2.89 -17.96 -5.10
CA ILE A 101 -2.28 -18.40 -6.37
C ILE A 101 -2.66 -17.46 -7.52
N LYS A 102 -3.95 -17.10 -7.63
CA LYS A 102 -4.44 -16.24 -8.70
C LYS A 102 -3.85 -14.84 -8.56
N ILE A 103 -3.83 -14.31 -7.33
CA ILE A 103 -3.30 -12.97 -7.02
C ILE A 103 -1.81 -12.90 -7.39
N VAL A 104 -0.98 -13.81 -6.88
CA VAL A 104 0.48 -13.79 -7.08
C VAL A 104 0.81 -13.92 -8.57
N ARG A 105 0.14 -14.82 -9.32
CA ARG A 105 0.37 -14.98 -10.77
C ARG A 105 0.01 -13.72 -11.55
N CYS A 106 -1.11 -13.08 -11.22
CA CYS A 106 -1.54 -11.84 -11.87
C CYS A 106 -0.52 -10.72 -11.64
N ILE A 107 -0.08 -10.56 -10.39
CA ILE A 107 0.84 -9.49 -10.00
C ILE A 107 2.25 -9.74 -10.52
N TYR A 108 2.70 -10.99 -10.58
CA TYR A 108 4.00 -11.32 -11.16
C TYR A 108 4.07 -10.99 -12.66
N LYS A 109 2.98 -11.22 -13.42
CA LYS A 109 2.90 -10.78 -14.82
C LYS A 109 2.98 -9.26 -14.94
N LEU A 110 2.25 -8.55 -14.09
CA LEU A 110 2.30 -7.08 -14.02
C LEU A 110 3.73 -6.60 -13.70
N SER A 111 4.40 -7.22 -12.75
CA SER A 111 5.74 -6.82 -12.34
C SER A 111 6.82 -7.06 -13.39
N ILE A 112 6.64 -8.08 -14.24
CA ILE A 112 7.49 -8.27 -15.43
C ILE A 112 7.23 -7.13 -16.42
N SER A 113 5.96 -6.84 -16.71
CA SER A 113 5.59 -5.79 -17.68
C SER A 113 6.07 -4.39 -17.28
N GLN A 114 6.12 -4.09 -15.97
CA GLN A 114 6.61 -2.82 -15.44
C GLN A 114 8.09 -2.83 -15.04
N ASN A 115 8.79 -3.95 -15.25
CA ASN A 115 10.17 -4.16 -14.82
C ASN A 115 10.42 -3.85 -13.33
N ASP A 116 9.42 -4.08 -12.47
CA ASP A 116 9.50 -3.84 -11.03
C ASP A 116 10.10 -5.06 -10.32
N ILE A 117 11.43 -5.04 -10.14
CA ILE A 117 12.22 -6.10 -9.49
C ILE A 117 11.73 -6.34 -8.05
N ARG A 118 11.32 -5.28 -7.33
CA ARG A 118 10.86 -5.40 -5.94
C ARG A 118 9.57 -6.20 -5.86
N LEU A 119 8.61 -5.92 -6.73
CA LEU A 119 7.36 -6.69 -6.81
C LEU A 119 7.62 -8.14 -7.21
N GLN A 120 8.55 -8.38 -8.14
CA GLN A 120 8.95 -9.74 -8.54
C GLN A 120 9.46 -10.53 -7.33
N ASN A 121 10.33 -9.94 -6.53
CA ASN A 121 10.87 -10.55 -5.31
C ASN A 121 9.77 -10.81 -4.28
N MET A 122 8.82 -9.88 -4.08
CA MET A 122 7.67 -10.10 -3.21
C MET A 122 6.83 -11.29 -3.66
N CYS A 123 6.54 -11.40 -4.96
CA CYS A 123 5.80 -12.52 -5.53
C CYS A 123 6.52 -13.86 -5.27
N GLN A 124 7.85 -13.89 -5.47
CA GLN A 124 8.65 -15.10 -5.24
C GLN A 124 8.66 -15.52 -3.77
N GLY A 125 8.78 -14.56 -2.84
CA GLY A 125 8.71 -14.82 -1.41
C GLY A 125 7.36 -15.45 -1.00
N ILE A 126 6.26 -14.83 -1.44
CA ILE A 126 4.91 -15.34 -1.16
C ILE A 126 4.68 -16.69 -1.83
N TRP A 127 5.17 -16.90 -3.05
CA TRP A 127 5.07 -18.19 -3.74
C TRP A 127 5.80 -19.31 -3.01
N THR A 128 6.97 -19.00 -2.43
CA THR A 128 7.74 -19.93 -1.60
C THR A 128 6.95 -20.32 -0.36
N LYS A 129 6.34 -19.34 0.33
CA LYS A 129 5.48 -19.60 1.47
C LYS A 129 4.27 -20.46 1.10
N LEU A 130 3.62 -20.15 0.00
CA LEU A 130 2.49 -20.91 -0.52
C LEU A 130 2.85 -22.38 -0.77
N LYS A 131 3.99 -22.64 -1.42
CA LYS A 131 4.49 -24.01 -1.64
C LYS A 131 4.73 -24.75 -0.33
N TYR A 132 5.29 -24.08 0.68
CA TYR A 132 5.50 -24.66 1.99
C TYR A 132 4.17 -25.08 2.64
N CYS A 133 3.19 -24.17 2.70
CA CYS A 133 1.86 -24.46 3.28
C CYS A 133 1.13 -25.59 2.54
N TYR A 134 1.24 -25.67 1.20
CA TYR A 134 0.69 -26.78 0.43
C TYR A 134 1.31 -28.14 0.79
N LYS A 135 2.61 -28.18 1.12
CA LYS A 135 3.28 -29.41 1.54
C LYS A 135 2.84 -29.82 2.95
N VAL A 136 2.67 -28.85 3.84
CA VAL A 136 2.22 -29.10 5.22
C VAL A 136 0.78 -29.61 5.26
N GLN A 137 -0.14 -29.02 4.48
CA GLN A 137 -1.55 -29.46 4.41
C GLN A 137 -1.77 -30.83 3.74
N LYS A 138 -0.79 -31.34 2.98
CA LYS A 138 -0.88 -32.65 2.32
C LYS A 138 -0.37 -33.81 3.17
N LYS A 139 0.28 -33.52 4.31
CA LYS A 139 0.62 -34.52 5.32
C LYS A 139 -0.57 -34.69 6.27
#